data_AF-A0A7X4IJ00-F1
#
_entry.id   AF-A0A7X4IJ00-F1
#
_cell.length_a   1.000
_cell.length_b   1.000
_cell.length_c   1.000
_cell.angle_alpha   90.00
_cell.angle_beta   90.00
_cell.angle_gamma   90.00
#
_symmetry.space_group_name_H-M   'P 1'
#
loop_
_entity.id
_entity.type
_entity.pdbx_description
1 polymer ?
#
loop_
_entity_poly.entity_id
_entity_poly.type
_entity_poly.pdbx_seq_one_letter_code
_entity_poly.pdbx_strand_id
1 'polypeptide(L)'
;MEHLQKELDGLLAKLPNEMEIRERIETLVSVYPFNEYEYIISNLLAMDILTLDGYVELRDDYIARNLFLYIFEISAPRTFGESWAQGHLKELVPNLQKPSKKRELSRIVDKPSVIR
;
A
#
# COMPACT_ATOMS: atom_id res chain seq x y z
N MET A 1 0.41 3.67 11.20
CA MET A 1 1.13 2.38 11.16
C MET A 1 1.85 2.08 12.48
N GLU A 2 2.77 2.92 12.94
CA GLU A 2 3.55 2.66 14.18
C GLU A 2 2.72 2.34 15.43
N HIS A 3 1.56 3.00 15.59
CA HIS A 3 0.68 2.75 16.73
C HIS A 3 0.07 1.35 16.71
N LEU A 4 -0.45 0.92 15.56
CA LEU A 4 -1.02 -0.43 15.38
C LEU A 4 0.06 -1.49 15.64
N GLN A 5 1.27 -1.27 15.13
CA GLN A 5 2.38 -2.20 15.33
C GLN A 5 2.70 -2.38 16.81
N LYS A 6 2.74 -1.29 17.58
CA LYS A 6 2.95 -1.34 19.03
C LYS A 6 1.83 -2.08 19.78
N GLU A 7 0.58 -1.86 19.39
CA GLU A 7 -0.56 -2.59 19.96
C GLU A 7 -0.44 -4.10 19.69
N LEU A 8 -0.15 -4.47 18.45
CA LEU A 8 0.03 -5.86 18.04
C LEU A 8 1.23 -6.52 18.73
N ASP A 9 2.37 -5.82 18.88
CA ASP A 9 3.53 -6.32 19.63
C ASP A 9 3.17 -6.60 21.10
N GLY A 10 2.39 -5.72 21.72
CA GLY A 10 1.90 -5.92 23.09
C GLY A 10 0.96 -7.12 23.23
N LEU A 11 0.22 -7.47 22.18
CA LEU A 11 -0.62 -8.67 22.14
C LEU A 11 0.19 -9.93 21.86
N LEU A 12 1.15 -9.87 20.92
CA LEU A 12 2.06 -10.97 20.59
C LEU A 12 2.87 -11.42 21.82
N ALA A 13 3.30 -10.48 22.66
CA ALA A 13 4.02 -10.78 23.90
C ALA A 13 3.23 -11.63 24.92
N LYS A 14 1.91 -11.78 24.72
CA LYS A 14 1.05 -12.64 25.56
C LYS A 14 0.96 -14.07 25.03
N LEU A 15 1.46 -14.33 23.82
CA LEU A 15 1.40 -15.65 23.20
C LEU A 15 2.47 -16.57 23.79
N PRO A 16 2.12 -17.84 24.09
CA PRO A 16 3.09 -18.81 24.60
C PRO A 16 4.16 -19.17 23.56
N ASN A 17 3.85 -19.00 22.28
CA ASN A 17 4.70 -19.30 21.13
C ASN A 17 5.13 -18.02 20.36
N GLU A 18 5.25 -16.89 21.06
CA GLU A 18 5.64 -15.60 20.46
C GLU A 18 6.88 -15.72 19.55
N MET A 19 7.94 -16.37 20.06
CA MET A 19 9.22 -16.48 19.34
C MET A 19 9.09 -17.20 18.00
N GLU A 20 8.37 -18.32 17.97
CA GLU A 20 8.11 -19.09 16.75
C GLU A 20 7.32 -18.27 15.72
N ILE A 21 6.31 -17.52 16.18
CA ILE A 21 5.52 -16.65 15.31
C ILE A 21 6.39 -15.54 14.71
N ARG A 22 7.27 -14.92 15.51
CA ARG A 22 8.19 -13.89 15.02
C ARG A 22 9.18 -14.42 13.99
N GLU A 23 9.80 -15.57 14.24
CA GLU A 23 10.69 -16.24 13.27
C GLU A 23 9.95 -16.56 11.96
N ARG A 24 8.68 -16.95 12.05
CA ARG A 24 7.87 -17.23 10.86
C ARG A 24 7.54 -15.96 10.06
N ILE A 25 7.32 -14.82 10.74
CA ILE A 25 7.09 -13.52 10.09
C ILE A 25 8.32 -13.07 9.28
N GLU A 26 9.53 -13.27 9.79
CA GLU A 26 10.76 -12.87 9.09
C GLU A 26 10.96 -13.56 7.73
N THR A 27 10.40 -14.77 7.59
CA THR A 27 10.52 -15.59 6.37
C THR A 27 9.26 -15.56 5.51
N LEU A 28 8.23 -14.82 5.93
CA LEU A 28 6.93 -14.79 5.27
C LEU A 28 7.00 -13.98 3.96
N VAL A 29 6.53 -14.59 2.88
CA VAL A 29 6.31 -13.88 1.62
C VAL A 29 5.01 -13.09 1.75
N SER A 30 5.12 -11.78 1.92
CA SER A 30 3.99 -10.87 2.12
C SER A 30 3.38 -10.44 0.79
N VAL A 31 2.14 -10.88 0.52
CA VAL A 31 1.38 -10.53 -0.69
C VAL A 31 -0.09 -10.38 -0.33
N TYR A 32 -0.74 -9.28 -0.74
CA TYR A 32 -2.16 -9.07 -0.47
C TYR A 32 -3.03 -10.27 -0.91
N PRO A 33 -3.93 -10.78 -0.05
CA PRO A 33 -4.28 -10.31 1.30
C PRO A 33 -3.44 -10.91 2.46
N PHE A 34 -2.54 -11.85 2.16
CA PHE A 34 -1.71 -12.59 3.12
C PHE A 34 -0.40 -11.84 3.43
N ASN A 35 -0.48 -10.88 4.35
CA ASN A 35 0.67 -10.10 4.83
C ASN A 35 0.99 -10.40 6.30
N GLU A 36 2.05 -9.78 6.83
CA GLU A 36 2.47 -9.97 8.23
C GLU A 36 1.36 -9.64 9.24
N TYR A 37 0.56 -8.60 9.00
CA TYR A 37 -0.51 -8.18 9.91
C TYR A 37 -1.65 -9.19 9.93
N GLU A 38 -2.03 -9.71 8.76
CA GLU A 38 -3.01 -10.80 8.67
C GLU A 38 -2.54 -12.01 9.47
N TYR A 39 -1.30 -12.44 9.25
CA TYR A 39 -0.73 -13.57 9.96
C TYR A 39 -0.72 -13.38 11.49
N ILE A 40 -0.34 -12.19 11.96
CA ILE A 40 -0.35 -11.85 13.40
C ILE A 40 -1.78 -11.90 13.94
N ILE A 41 -2.73 -11.19 13.31
CA ILE A 41 -4.12 -11.10 13.77
C ILE A 41 -4.78 -12.48 13.79
N SER A 42 -4.55 -13.29 12.76
CA SER A 42 -5.08 -14.65 12.67
C SER A 42 -4.58 -15.54 13.82
N ASN A 43 -3.30 -15.44 14.21
CA ASN A 43 -2.78 -16.18 15.38
C ASN A 43 -3.35 -15.65 16.70
N LEU A 44 -3.48 -14.33 16.85
CA LEU A 44 -4.05 -13.73 18.05
C LEU A 44 -5.51 -14.13 18.27
N LEU A 45 -6.30 -14.20 17.19
CA LEU A 45 -7.67 -14.70 17.21
C LEU A 45 -7.72 -16.20 17.51
N ALA A 46 -6.88 -17.01 16.85
CA ALA A 46 -6.86 -18.47 17.04
C ALA A 46 -6.47 -18.90 18.46
N MET A 47 -5.73 -18.06 19.18
CA MET A 47 -5.26 -18.30 20.55
C MET A 47 -6.10 -17.56 21.61
N ASP A 48 -7.23 -16.97 21.22
CA ASP A 48 -8.12 -16.19 22.09
C ASP A 48 -7.44 -15.03 22.86
N ILE A 49 -6.29 -14.53 22.37
CA ILE A 49 -5.61 -13.36 22.92
C ILE A 49 -6.29 -12.07 22.45
N LEU A 50 -6.81 -12.07 21.22
CA LEU A 50 -7.64 -11.03 20.65
C LEU A 50 -9.04 -11.61 20.43
N THR A 51 -10.06 -10.98 20.99
CA THR A 51 -11.45 -11.35 20.69
C THR A 51 -11.87 -10.77 19.35
N LEU A 52 -12.95 -11.30 18.76
CA LEU A 52 -13.50 -10.74 17.52
C LEU A 52 -13.92 -9.27 17.71
N ASP A 53 -14.57 -8.95 18.83
CA ASP A 53 -14.97 -7.57 19.15
C ASP A 53 -13.74 -6.66 19.32
N GLY A 54 -12.70 -7.13 20.01
CA GLY A 54 -11.45 -6.38 20.15
C GLY A 54 -10.73 -6.19 18.81
N TYR A 55 -10.84 -7.16 17.90
CA TYR A 55 -10.35 -7.00 16.52
C TYR A 55 -11.12 -5.91 15.76
N VAL A 56 -12.45 -5.86 15.90
CA VAL A 56 -13.27 -4.82 15.25
C VAL A 56 -12.91 -3.44 15.79
N GLU A 57 -12.75 -3.30 17.11
CA GLU A 57 -12.31 -2.06 17.74
C GLU A 57 -10.92 -1.62 17.23
N LEU A 58 -9.95 -2.54 17.23
CA LEU A 58 -8.60 -2.29 16.70
C LEU A 58 -8.62 -1.81 15.24
N ARG A 59 -9.45 -2.47 14.42
CA ARG A 59 -9.64 -2.13 13.01
C ARG A 59 -10.23 -0.73 12.86
N ASP A 60 -11.28 -0.42 13.61
CA ASP A 60 -11.98 0.86 13.50
C ASP A 60 -11.10 2.02 14.00
N ASP A 61 -10.35 1.81 15.08
CA ASP A 61 -9.36 2.76 15.58
C ASP A 61 -8.23 2.99 14.57
N TYR A 62 -7.76 1.93 13.91
CA TYR A 62 -6.78 2.08 12.84
C TYR A 62 -7.36 2.90 11.67
N ILE A 63 -8.58 2.61 11.22
CA ILE A 63 -9.21 3.35 10.12
C ILE A 63 -9.41 4.83 10.49
N ALA A 64 -9.94 5.11 11.68
CA ALA A 64 -10.20 6.47 12.15
C ALA A 64 -8.93 7.33 12.25
N ARG A 65 -7.80 6.72 12.65
CA ARG A 65 -6.50 7.40 12.74
C ARG A 65 -5.85 7.66 11.38
N ASN A 66 -6.22 6.91 10.34
CA ASN A 66 -5.61 6.99 9.02
C ASN A 66 -6.63 7.49 7.98
N LEU A 67 -6.95 8.79 8.06
CA LEU A 67 -8.02 9.47 7.32
C LEU A 67 -7.95 9.30 5.79
N PHE A 68 -6.78 8.97 5.23
CA PHE A 68 -6.57 8.84 3.78
C PHE A 68 -6.52 7.41 3.26
N LEU A 69 -6.79 6.39 4.09
CA LEU A 69 -6.81 4.99 3.64
C LEU A 69 -7.76 4.76 2.46
N TYR A 70 -8.93 5.41 2.48
CA TYR A 70 -9.92 5.31 1.41
C TYR A 70 -9.38 5.77 0.04
N ILE A 71 -8.39 6.67 0.02
CA ILE A 71 -7.75 7.13 -1.22
C ILE A 71 -6.97 5.97 -1.85
N PHE A 72 -6.23 5.21 -1.04
CA PHE A 72 -5.47 4.04 -1.50
C PHE A 72 -6.37 2.88 -1.97
N GLU A 73 -7.59 2.78 -1.45
CA GLU A 73 -8.57 1.76 -1.87
C GLU A 73 -9.33 2.15 -3.15
N ILE A 74 -9.79 3.41 -3.26
CA ILE A 74 -10.57 3.88 -4.42
C ILE A 74 -9.68 4.05 -5.66
N SER A 75 -8.47 4.53 -5.44
CA SER A 75 -7.53 4.75 -6.53
C SER A 75 -6.52 3.62 -6.52
N ALA A 76 -6.56 2.77 -7.56
CA ALA A 76 -5.43 1.90 -7.86
C ALA A 76 -4.15 2.75 -7.73
N PRO A 77 -3.16 2.39 -6.90
CA PRO A 77 -2.07 3.29 -6.49
C PRO A 77 -1.38 4.01 -7.66
N ARG A 78 -1.36 3.33 -8.81
CA ARG A 78 -0.89 3.83 -10.09
C ARG A 78 -1.66 5.05 -10.60
N THR A 79 -2.99 5.02 -10.59
CA THR A 79 -3.84 6.07 -11.17
C THR A 79 -3.78 7.35 -10.34
N PHE A 80 -3.75 7.24 -9.01
CA PHE A 80 -3.57 8.40 -8.14
C PHE A 80 -2.16 8.97 -8.24
N GLY A 81 -1.12 8.14 -8.13
CA GLY A 81 0.26 8.58 -8.30
C GLY A 81 0.49 9.25 -9.65
N GLU A 82 -0.04 8.67 -10.73
CA GLU A 82 0.01 9.26 -12.08
C GLU A 82 -0.73 10.60 -12.15
N SER A 83 -1.95 10.68 -11.60
CA SER A 83 -2.76 11.90 -11.66
C SER A 83 -2.15 13.04 -10.85
N TRP A 84 -1.67 12.73 -9.64
CA TRP A 84 -1.00 13.69 -8.76
C TRP A 84 0.31 14.19 -9.38
N ALA A 85 1.18 13.28 -9.85
CA ALA A 85 2.44 13.66 -10.47
C ALA A 85 2.25 14.45 -11.76
N GLN A 86 1.27 14.08 -12.61
CA GLN A 86 0.93 14.85 -13.80
C GLN A 86 0.39 16.25 -13.47
N GLY A 87 -0.41 16.38 -12.40
CA GLY A 87 -0.88 17.67 -11.91
C GLY A 87 0.28 18.56 -11.45
N HIS A 88 1.11 18.05 -10.54
CA HIS A 88 2.26 18.78 -9.99
C HIS A 88 3.26 19.21 -11.07
N LEU A 89 3.57 18.33 -12.03
CA LEU A 89 4.46 18.66 -13.15
C LEU A 89 3.90 19.74 -14.08
N LYS A 90 2.57 19.83 -14.24
CA LYS A 90 1.93 20.90 -15.00
C LYS A 90 2.00 22.25 -14.29
N GLU A 91 1.92 22.26 -12.96
CA GLU A 91 2.10 23.49 -12.17
C GLU A 91 3.52 24.04 -12.34
N LEU A 92 4.53 23.16 -12.25
CA LEU A 92 5.93 23.53 -12.43
C LEU A 92 6.29 23.87 -13.87
N VAL A 93 5.71 23.15 -14.83
CA VAL A 93 5.99 23.31 -16.27
C VAL A 93 4.65 23.31 -17.04
N PRO A 94 3.98 24.47 -17.16
CA PRO A 94 2.65 24.57 -17.80
C PRO A 94 2.60 24.07 -19.24
N ASN A 95 3.73 24.16 -19.95
CA ASN A 95 3.86 23.72 -21.34
C ASN A 95 4.10 22.22 -21.48
N LEU A 96 4.23 21.47 -20.37
CA LEU A 96 4.47 20.05 -20.40
C LEU A 96 3.25 19.31 -20.96
N GLN A 97 3.46 18.66 -22.11
CA GLN A 97 2.41 17.94 -22.82
C GLN A 97 2.38 16.46 -22.40
N LYS A 98 1.18 15.97 -22.03
CA LYS A 98 0.98 14.54 -21.73
C LYS A 98 1.42 13.65 -22.92
N PRO A 99 2.23 12.61 -22.70
CA PRO A 99 2.57 11.65 -23.75
C PRO A 99 1.31 11.01 -24.36
N SER A 100 1.29 10.83 -25.68
CA SER A 100 0.21 10.11 -26.36
C SER A 100 0.73 9.48 -27.65
N LYS A 101 0.15 8.35 -28.08
CA LYS A 101 0.50 7.68 -29.35
C LYS A 101 0.41 8.63 -30.56
N LYS A 102 -0.56 9.55 -30.57
CA LYS A 102 -0.71 10.57 -31.61
C LYS A 102 0.49 11.52 -31.68
N ARG A 103 1.04 11.90 -30.53
CA ARG A 103 2.22 12.80 -30.42
C ARG A 103 3.54 12.07 -30.69
N GLU A 104 3.59 10.77 -30.48
CA GLU A 104 4.70 9.92 -30.88
C GLU A 104 4.78 9.82 -32.41
N LEU A 105 3.65 9.55 -33.07
CA LEU A 105 3.56 9.50 -34.53
C LEU A 105 4.00 10.82 -35.18
N SER A 106 3.59 11.98 -34.64
CA SER A 106 4.06 13.27 -35.16
C SER A 106 5.57 13.49 -35.05
N ARG A 107 6.25 12.87 -34.08
CA ARG A 107 7.72 12.93 -33.96
C ARG A 107 8.44 11.98 -34.93
N ILE A 108 7.73 10.96 -35.43
CA ILE A 108 8.27 10.00 -36.40
C ILE A 108 8.17 10.56 -37.83
N VAL A 109 7.12 11.33 -38.15
CA VAL A 109 6.96 11.95 -39.48
C VAL A 109 7.99 13.07 -39.74
N ASP A 110 8.51 13.72 -38.69
CA ASP A 110 9.49 14.80 -38.80
C ASP A 110 10.96 14.32 -38.85
N LYS A 111 11.24 13.01 -38.87
CA LYS A 111 12.60 12.54 -39.14
C LYS A 111 12.85 12.63 -40.64
N PRO A 112 13.79 13.48 -41.12
CA PRO A 112 14.17 13.44 -42.52
C PRO A 112 14.71 12.06 -42.84
N SER A 113 14.14 11.42 -43.86
CA SER A 113 14.66 10.20 -44.45
C SER A 113 16.11 10.44 -44.88
N VAL A 114 17.07 10.04 -44.04
CA VAL A 114 18.47 9.98 -44.45
C VAL A 114 18.59 8.80 -45.39
N ILE A 115 18.30 9.05 -46.67
CA ILE A 115 18.70 8.16 -47.77
C ILE A 115 20.19 8.44 -48.02
N ARG A 116 21.04 7.51 -47.60
CA ARG A 116 22.31 7.20 -48.26
C ARG A 116 22.70 5.76 -47.98
#